data_AF-A0A0X3RQZ8-F1
#
_entry.id   AF-A0A0X3RQZ8-F1
#
_cell.length_a   1.000
_cell.length_b   1.000
_cell.length_c   1.000
_cell.angle_alpha   90.00
_cell.angle_beta   90.00
_cell.angle_gamma   90.00
#
_symmetry.space_group_name_H-M   'P 1'
#
loop_
_entity.id
_entity.type
_entity.pdbx_description
1 polymer ?
#
loop_
_entity_poly.entity_id
_entity_poly.type
_entity_poly.pdbx_seq_one_letter_code
_entity_poly.pdbx_strand_id
1 'polypeptide(L)'
;MSTASTNPNPAGDAAGGSRGRAPAGERLADWADGRLGVYTLAKSNMRKIFPDHWSFMLGEVCLYSFLIIILTGVYLTLFFHPSMNEVVYHGSYVPLQGQMMSEAFNSTLHISFDVRGGLLIRQIHHWAALVFLAGMFVHMMRVFFTGAFRKPREINWVFGFLLFVLGMFTGFTGYSLPDDLLSGTGVRFMEGAILSVPIVGTYLSFFLFGGQFPGGDFVARFYSIHILLLPGIMLGLVVGHLILVVYHKHTQFAGPGKTNNNVVGMPLMPVYMAKAGGFFFLVFGVIAAVAAIAQINPIWAIGPYRPDQVSTGAQPDWYMGFSEGLIRVMPGWEVNFWGHTLVLGVFIPLVIFPLVLVAIAVYPFIEAWVTGDRREHHILDRPRNAPTRTAFGAAWISWYFVLLVGGGNDLWATHFHLSINAITWFVRIAFFVVPVLVFIAAKRICLGLQRRDRDKVLHGRESGIIKRLPHGEFIEVHEPLSQEQLHTLTSHEQYQPVEIGPTVDENGVERKIKGSEKLRSKLSGAYYGDANQIPKPTVDEYKELTSGHGHH
;
A
#
# COMPACT_ATOMS: atom_id res chain seq x y z
N MET A 1 -0.47 10.24 72.52
CA MET A 1 0.66 9.93 73.43
C MET A 1 1.47 8.85 72.72
N SER A 2 2.61 9.16 72.08
CA SER A 2 3.95 9.33 72.69
C SER A 2 4.28 8.11 73.56
N THR A 3 5.29 7.26 73.30
CA THR A 3 6.73 7.51 73.16
C THR A 3 7.38 6.21 72.63
N ALA A 4 8.19 6.23 71.58
CA ALA A 4 9.66 6.33 71.62
C ALA A 4 10.36 5.27 72.51
N SER A 5 11.06 4.33 71.87
CA SER A 5 12.23 3.63 72.44
C SER A 5 13.49 4.07 71.69
N THR A 6 14.25 4.94 72.36
CA THR A 6 15.71 5.21 72.27
C THR A 6 16.51 3.90 72.34
N ASN A 7 17.77 3.71 71.92
CA ASN A 7 18.94 4.47 71.44
C ASN A 7 20.05 3.38 71.24
N PRO A 8 21.33 3.67 70.94
CA PRO A 8 21.96 4.73 70.14
C PRO A 8 22.92 4.15 69.08
N ASN A 9 23.33 4.99 68.14
CA ASN A 9 24.48 4.75 67.26
C ASN A 9 25.78 5.13 68.00
N PRO A 10 26.90 4.41 67.79
CA PRO A 10 28.18 5.10 67.75
C PRO A 10 28.94 4.82 66.45
N ALA A 11 29.60 5.87 66.00
CA ALA A 11 30.40 5.98 64.81
C ALA A 11 31.35 4.79 64.56
N GLY A 12 31.42 4.39 63.29
CA GLY A 12 32.46 3.56 62.72
C GLY A 12 32.61 3.94 61.25
N ASP A 13 33.68 4.68 60.96
CA ASP A 13 34.13 5.04 59.62
C ASP A 13 34.16 3.82 58.67
N ALA A 14 33.45 3.92 57.56
CA ALA A 14 33.79 3.16 56.36
C ALA A 14 33.21 3.82 55.11
N ALA A 15 34.11 4.45 54.37
CA ALA A 15 34.02 4.74 52.94
C ALA A 15 32.87 5.66 52.49
N GLY A 16 33.18 6.96 52.52
CA GLY A 16 32.81 7.86 51.43
C GLY A 16 33.38 7.34 50.10
N GLY A 17 32.75 6.30 49.56
CA GLY A 17 32.98 5.87 48.19
C GLY A 17 32.48 6.97 47.29
N SER A 18 33.40 7.64 46.60
CA SER A 18 33.07 8.59 45.55
C SER A 18 32.02 7.96 44.64
N ARG A 19 30.79 8.50 44.64
CA ARG A 19 29.92 8.33 43.47
C ARG A 19 30.71 8.94 42.33
N GLY A 20 31.42 8.08 41.58
CA GLY A 20 32.16 8.48 40.40
C GLY A 20 31.25 9.38 39.58
N ARG A 21 31.75 10.56 39.18
CA ARG A 21 30.97 11.49 38.36
C ARG A 21 30.28 10.66 37.29
N ALA A 22 28.93 10.68 37.28
CA ALA A 22 28.16 9.96 36.29
C ALA A 22 28.79 10.20 34.91
N PRO A 23 28.96 9.18 34.06
CA PRO A 23 29.56 9.31 32.75
C PRO A 23 28.98 10.53 32.02
N ALA A 24 29.78 11.21 31.21
CA ALA A 24 29.35 12.46 30.57
C ALA A 24 27.99 12.33 29.85
N GLY A 25 27.68 11.16 29.29
CA GLY A 25 26.39 10.85 28.69
C GLY A 25 25.23 10.76 29.69
N GLU A 26 25.42 10.19 30.87
CA GLU A 26 24.39 10.11 31.92
C GLU A 26 24.10 11.51 32.49
N ARG A 27 25.13 12.33 32.71
CA ARG A 27 24.97 13.73 33.14
C ARG A 27 24.24 14.59 32.12
N LEU A 28 24.52 14.38 30.83
CA LEU A 28 23.83 15.07 29.74
C LEU A 28 22.37 14.63 29.64
N ALA A 29 22.11 13.33 29.80
CA ALA A 29 20.76 12.79 29.82
C ALA A 29 19.95 13.33 31.01
N ASP A 30 20.52 13.36 32.21
CA ASP A 30 19.89 13.91 33.42
C ASP A 30 19.62 15.41 33.29
N TRP A 31 20.56 16.17 32.71
CA TRP A 31 20.36 17.60 32.44
C TRP A 31 19.24 17.85 31.42
N ALA A 32 19.18 17.04 30.35
CA ALA A 32 18.15 17.15 29.33
C ALA A 32 16.78 16.73 29.90
N ASP A 33 16.74 15.67 30.70
CA ASP A 33 15.52 15.19 31.33
C ASP A 33 14.96 16.17 32.36
N GLY A 34 15.82 16.75 33.20
CA GLY A 34 15.42 17.78 34.17
C GLY A 34 14.79 19.03 33.53
N ARG A 35 14.99 19.25 32.22
CA ARG A 35 14.42 20.38 31.47
C ARG A 35 13.26 20.02 30.57
N LEU A 36 13.27 18.82 29.99
CA LEU A 36 12.32 18.42 28.96
C LEU A 36 11.32 17.35 29.42
N GLY A 37 11.54 16.70 30.58
CA GLY A 37 10.67 15.63 31.11
C GLY A 37 10.53 14.42 30.18
N VAL A 38 11.53 14.20 29.31
CA VAL A 38 11.47 13.26 28.19
C VAL A 38 11.50 11.81 28.68
N TYR A 39 12.06 11.54 29.85
CA TYR A 39 12.32 10.18 30.32
C TYR A 39 11.03 9.36 30.53
N THR A 40 9.96 9.95 31.05
CA THR A 40 8.71 9.21 31.30
C THR A 40 8.02 8.82 30.00
N LEU A 41 7.96 9.74 29.02
CA LEU A 41 7.40 9.48 27.69
C LEU A 41 8.29 8.51 26.89
N ALA A 42 9.61 8.69 26.94
CA ALA A 42 10.58 7.82 26.28
C ALA A 42 10.54 6.40 26.84
N LYS A 43 10.52 6.23 28.17
CA LYS A 43 10.50 4.91 28.83
C LYS A 43 9.25 4.10 28.51
N SER A 44 8.09 4.75 28.42
CA SER A 44 6.84 4.12 28.00
C SER A 44 6.92 3.61 26.55
N ASN A 45 7.48 4.43 25.65
CA ASN A 45 7.61 4.07 24.23
C ASN A 45 8.72 3.04 23.97
N MET A 46 9.85 3.09 24.68
CA MET A 46 10.98 2.17 24.52
C MET A 46 10.65 0.71 24.89
N ARG A 47 9.66 0.49 25.75
CA ARG A 47 9.18 -0.85 26.16
C ARG A 47 8.07 -1.39 25.27
N LYS A 48 7.65 -0.64 24.25
CA LYS A 48 6.56 -1.03 23.37
C LYS A 48 6.95 -2.29 22.59
N ILE A 49 6.03 -3.24 22.48
CA ILE A 49 6.25 -4.52 21.81
C ILE A 49 5.72 -4.45 20.38
N PHE A 50 6.53 -4.89 19.43
CA PHE A 50 6.15 -5.03 18.03
C PHE A 50 6.11 -6.52 17.65
N PRO A 51 5.03 -6.99 17.02
CA PRO A 51 4.91 -8.38 16.63
C PRO A 51 5.88 -8.70 15.49
N ASP A 52 6.42 -9.91 15.50
CA ASP A 52 7.39 -10.34 14.50
C ASP A 52 6.71 -11.16 13.39
N HIS A 53 6.62 -10.56 12.20
CA HIS A 53 6.19 -11.22 10.98
C HIS A 53 6.72 -10.43 9.79
N TRP A 54 7.27 -11.10 8.77
CA TRP A 54 7.92 -10.44 7.62
C TRP A 54 7.00 -9.43 6.92
N SER A 55 5.69 -9.72 6.83
CA SER A 55 4.73 -8.84 6.16
C SER A 55 4.49 -7.52 6.88
N PHE A 56 4.97 -7.37 8.12
CA PHE A 56 4.90 -6.10 8.85
C PHE A 56 5.98 -5.13 8.42
N MET A 57 7.11 -5.63 7.94
CA MET A 57 8.23 -4.85 7.41
C MET A 57 7.90 -4.16 6.06
N LEU A 58 6.83 -4.57 5.38
CA LEU A 58 6.37 -3.91 4.14
C LEU A 58 6.04 -2.42 4.36
N GLY A 59 5.52 -2.06 5.53
CA GLY A 59 5.27 -0.65 5.87
C GLY A 59 6.57 0.13 6.11
N GLU A 60 7.58 -0.54 6.66
CA GLU A 60 8.92 0.03 6.88
C GLU A 60 9.62 0.30 5.55
N VAL A 61 9.48 -0.58 4.55
CA VAL A 61 10.00 -0.31 3.19
C VAL A 61 9.46 1.01 2.64
N CYS A 62 8.16 1.28 2.84
CA CYS A 62 7.53 2.55 2.43
C CYS A 62 8.14 3.74 3.17
N LEU A 63 8.30 3.64 4.49
CA LEU A 63 8.87 4.71 5.30
C LEU A 63 10.34 5.00 4.93
N TYR A 64 11.12 3.96 4.70
CA TYR A 64 12.54 4.07 4.37
C TYR A 64 12.78 4.61 2.97
N SER A 65 12.02 4.12 1.98
CA SER A 65 12.05 4.71 0.62
C SER A 65 11.58 6.16 0.64
N PHE A 66 10.54 6.52 1.38
CA PHE A 66 10.11 7.91 1.56
C PHE A 66 11.21 8.80 2.16
N LEU A 67 11.92 8.31 3.18
CA LEU A 67 13.06 9.03 3.76
C LEU A 67 14.19 9.23 2.73
N ILE A 68 14.50 8.20 1.94
CA ILE A 68 15.51 8.28 0.87
C ILE A 68 15.09 9.31 -0.18
N ILE A 69 13.81 9.33 -0.60
CA ILE A 69 13.26 10.32 -1.54
C ILE A 69 13.43 11.74 -0.98
N ILE A 70 13.11 11.98 0.29
CA ILE A 70 13.29 13.31 0.90
C ILE A 70 14.76 13.71 0.88
N LEU A 71 15.67 12.85 1.35
CA LEU A 71 17.09 13.17 1.45
C LEU A 71 17.72 13.44 0.08
N THR A 72 17.43 12.58 -0.90
CA THR A 72 17.92 12.76 -2.28
C THR A 72 17.23 13.91 -2.99
N GLY A 73 15.95 14.16 -2.72
CA GLY A 73 15.19 15.28 -3.27
C GLY A 73 15.75 16.61 -2.79
N VAL A 74 16.00 16.77 -1.49
CA VAL A 74 16.67 17.96 -0.92
C VAL A 74 18.01 18.19 -1.62
N TYR A 75 18.82 17.15 -1.84
CA TYR A 75 20.06 17.30 -2.60
C TYR A 75 19.82 17.81 -4.04
N LEU A 76 18.87 17.22 -4.78
CA LEU A 76 18.57 17.63 -6.15
C LEU A 76 18.03 19.06 -6.25
N THR A 77 17.28 19.53 -5.25
CA THR A 77 16.77 20.91 -5.23
C THR A 77 17.86 21.97 -5.21
N LEU A 78 19.09 21.62 -4.77
CA LEU A 78 20.22 22.55 -4.77
C LEU A 78 20.77 22.85 -6.17
N PHE A 79 20.41 22.02 -7.18
CA PHE A 79 20.96 22.09 -8.53
C PHE A 79 19.91 22.22 -9.64
N PHE A 80 18.63 21.98 -9.34
CA PHE A 80 17.55 22.04 -10.33
C PHE A 80 16.96 23.45 -10.46
N HIS A 81 16.80 23.92 -11.69
CA HIS A 81 16.25 25.24 -12.00
C HIS A 81 14.84 25.11 -12.61
N PRO A 82 13.76 25.43 -11.87
CA PRO A 82 12.39 25.16 -12.29
C PRO A 82 11.82 26.24 -13.22
N SER A 83 12.34 26.33 -14.45
CA SER A 83 12.03 27.40 -15.40
C SER A 83 11.83 26.88 -16.83
N MET A 84 10.80 27.39 -17.50
CA MET A 84 10.51 27.13 -18.91
C MET A 84 11.18 28.14 -19.86
N ASN A 85 12.08 28.98 -19.37
CA ASN A 85 12.86 29.87 -20.24
C ASN A 85 13.69 29.03 -21.21
N GLU A 86 13.67 29.41 -22.48
CA GLU A 86 14.44 28.72 -23.50
C GLU A 86 15.91 29.11 -23.43
N VAL A 87 16.78 28.09 -23.45
CA VAL A 87 18.25 28.23 -23.44
C VAL A 87 18.87 27.32 -24.49
N VAL A 88 20.01 27.74 -25.03
CA VAL A 88 20.84 26.90 -25.91
C VAL A 88 21.77 26.05 -25.04
N TYR A 89 21.80 24.74 -25.30
CA TYR A 89 22.67 23.84 -24.56
C TYR A 89 24.15 24.00 -24.93
N HIS A 90 24.97 24.19 -23.90
CA HIS A 90 26.43 24.30 -24.01
C HIS A 90 27.18 23.37 -23.04
N GLY A 91 26.51 22.36 -22.45
CA GLY A 91 27.08 21.47 -21.43
C GLY A 91 27.85 20.26 -21.98
N SER A 92 28.24 19.33 -21.11
CA SER A 92 29.17 18.25 -21.48
C SER A 92 28.63 17.18 -22.45
N TYR A 93 27.31 17.08 -22.66
CA TYR A 93 26.71 16.03 -23.49
C TYR A 93 26.66 16.42 -24.98
N VAL A 94 27.68 16.00 -25.73
CA VAL A 94 27.91 16.39 -27.15
C VAL A 94 26.67 16.26 -28.06
N PRO A 95 25.85 15.18 -28.02
CA PRO A 95 24.74 15.04 -28.96
C PRO A 95 23.65 16.12 -28.87
N LEU A 96 23.55 16.84 -27.75
CA LEU A 96 22.56 17.92 -27.56
C LEU A 96 23.16 19.33 -27.71
N GLN A 97 24.44 19.44 -28.07
CA GLN A 97 25.10 20.74 -28.25
C GLN A 97 24.38 21.63 -29.27
N GLY A 98 24.14 22.89 -28.88
CA GLY A 98 23.48 23.87 -29.72
C GLY A 98 21.96 23.71 -29.83
N GLN A 99 21.34 22.74 -29.15
CA GLN A 99 19.89 22.58 -29.15
C GLN A 99 19.22 23.55 -28.18
N MET A 100 18.06 24.08 -28.60
CA MET A 100 17.15 24.84 -27.74
C MET A 100 16.39 23.90 -26.80
N MET A 101 16.31 24.25 -25.51
CA MET A 101 15.63 23.49 -24.48
C MET A 101 15.18 24.40 -23.33
N SER A 102 14.30 23.90 -22.46
CA SER A 102 13.98 24.62 -21.21
C SER A 102 15.17 24.64 -20.25
N GLU A 103 15.24 25.69 -19.43
CA GLU A 103 16.22 25.79 -18.34
C GLU A 103 16.09 24.61 -17.35
N ALA A 104 14.88 24.09 -17.15
CA ALA A 104 14.60 22.87 -16.40
C ALA A 104 15.31 21.63 -16.97
N PHE A 105 15.21 21.41 -18.28
CA PHE A 105 15.89 20.30 -18.94
C PHE A 105 17.42 20.50 -18.90
N ASN A 106 17.90 21.71 -19.17
CA ASN A 106 19.33 22.05 -19.11
C ASN A 106 19.95 21.79 -17.72
N SER A 107 19.30 22.27 -16.65
CA SER A 107 19.76 22.03 -15.27
C SER A 107 19.71 20.53 -14.89
N THR A 108 18.76 19.77 -15.44
CA THR A 108 18.72 18.31 -15.23
C THR A 108 19.86 17.58 -15.95
N LEU A 109 20.26 18.04 -17.14
CA LEU A 109 21.47 17.54 -17.81
C LEU A 109 22.74 17.87 -17.00
N HIS A 110 22.82 19.09 -16.46
CA HIS A 110 23.93 19.49 -15.58
C HIS A 110 24.03 18.58 -14.33
N ILE A 111 22.91 18.27 -13.67
CA ILE A 111 22.88 17.29 -12.57
C ILE A 111 23.41 15.92 -13.04
N SER A 112 23.04 15.50 -14.25
CA SER A 112 23.37 14.17 -14.77
C SER A 112 24.84 14.03 -15.17
N PHE A 113 25.46 15.07 -15.73
CA PHE A 113 26.79 14.96 -16.32
C PHE A 113 27.87 15.78 -15.61
N ASP A 114 27.51 16.90 -15.01
CA ASP A 114 28.47 17.91 -14.55
C ASP A 114 28.59 17.95 -13.00
N VAL A 115 27.57 17.46 -12.28
CA VAL A 115 27.62 17.30 -10.82
C VAL A 115 28.21 15.93 -10.46
N ARG A 116 29.28 15.93 -9.66
CA ARG A 116 29.94 14.68 -9.22
C ARG A 116 28.97 13.79 -8.43
N GLY A 117 28.64 12.63 -8.98
CA GLY A 117 27.68 11.70 -8.40
C GLY A 117 26.21 12.11 -8.58
N GLY A 118 25.93 13.20 -9.30
CA GLY A 118 24.58 13.73 -9.48
C GLY A 118 23.65 12.76 -10.21
N LEU A 119 24.13 12.08 -11.25
CA LEU A 119 23.35 11.04 -11.93
C LEU A 119 22.95 9.90 -11.00
N LEU A 120 23.86 9.41 -10.17
CA LEU A 120 23.58 8.33 -9.23
C LEU A 120 22.51 8.77 -8.22
N ILE A 121 22.62 9.96 -7.64
CA ILE A 121 21.61 10.48 -6.70
C ILE A 121 20.25 10.66 -7.39
N ARG A 122 20.23 11.17 -8.64
CA ARG A 122 19.00 11.27 -9.44
C ARG A 122 18.36 9.91 -9.70
N GLN A 123 19.16 8.89 -10.02
CA GLN A 123 18.66 7.53 -10.23
C GLN A 123 18.19 6.89 -8.92
N ILE A 124 18.89 7.09 -7.80
CA ILE A 124 18.44 6.65 -6.46
C ILE A 124 17.10 7.29 -6.13
N HIS A 125 16.94 8.60 -6.39
CA HIS A 125 15.69 9.31 -6.15
C HIS A 125 14.52 8.67 -6.93
N HIS A 126 14.73 8.44 -8.24
CA HIS A 126 13.70 7.86 -9.10
C HIS A 126 13.38 6.39 -8.74
N TRP A 127 14.39 5.55 -8.49
CA TRP A 127 14.18 4.18 -8.04
C TRP A 127 13.54 4.11 -6.66
N ALA A 128 13.91 5.01 -5.74
CA ALA A 128 13.26 5.11 -4.44
C ALA A 128 11.79 5.48 -4.59
N ALA A 129 11.41 6.38 -5.51
CA ALA A 129 10.02 6.70 -5.83
C ALA A 129 9.24 5.46 -6.35
N LEU A 130 9.86 4.67 -7.25
CA LEU A 130 9.24 3.43 -7.72
C LEU A 130 9.04 2.40 -6.59
N VAL A 131 10.08 2.17 -5.79
CA VAL A 131 10.04 1.24 -4.65
C VAL A 131 9.06 1.73 -3.58
N PHE A 132 8.95 3.03 -3.37
CA PHE A 132 7.99 3.64 -2.45
C PHE A 132 6.56 3.31 -2.86
N LEU A 133 6.15 3.61 -4.09
CA LEU A 133 4.77 3.31 -4.52
C LEU A 133 4.50 1.82 -4.66
N ALA A 134 5.49 1.02 -5.07
CA ALA A 134 5.36 -0.43 -5.10
C ALA A 134 5.18 -1.00 -3.69
N GLY A 135 5.99 -0.52 -2.74
CA GLY A 135 5.90 -0.84 -1.32
C GLY A 135 4.54 -0.47 -0.76
N MET A 136 4.02 0.72 -1.07
CA MET A 136 2.72 1.17 -0.62
C MET A 136 1.58 0.32 -1.18
N PHE A 137 1.63 -0.01 -2.47
CA PHE A 137 0.65 -0.89 -3.09
C PHE A 137 0.64 -2.26 -2.40
N VAL A 138 1.81 -2.89 -2.24
CA VAL A 138 1.94 -4.21 -1.58
C VAL A 138 1.56 -4.15 -0.10
N HIS A 139 1.91 -3.08 0.61
CA HIS A 139 1.52 -2.86 2.00
C HIS A 139 0.00 -2.70 2.13
N MET A 140 -0.62 -1.93 1.25
CA MET A 140 -2.08 -1.77 1.19
C MET A 140 -2.76 -3.11 0.92
N MET A 141 -2.23 -3.93 0.00
CA MET A 141 -2.73 -5.29 -0.24
C MET A 141 -2.60 -6.16 1.01
N ARG A 142 -1.48 -6.09 1.74
CA ARG A 142 -1.33 -6.79 3.03
C ARG A 142 -2.44 -6.38 3.99
N VAL A 143 -2.67 -5.09 4.17
CA VAL A 143 -3.68 -4.55 5.09
C VAL A 143 -5.09 -4.99 4.68
N PHE A 144 -5.37 -4.94 3.37
CA PHE A 144 -6.64 -5.35 2.79
C PHE A 144 -6.91 -6.85 2.99
N PHE A 145 -6.02 -7.72 2.53
CA PHE A 145 -6.23 -9.16 2.59
C PHE A 145 -6.29 -9.72 4.01
N THR A 146 -5.52 -9.12 4.94
CA THR A 146 -5.48 -9.55 6.34
C THR A 146 -6.57 -8.92 7.22
N GLY A 147 -7.38 -8.00 6.67
CA GLY A 147 -8.43 -7.30 7.43
C GLY A 147 -7.86 -6.38 8.51
N ALA A 148 -6.63 -5.88 8.34
CA ALA A 148 -5.94 -5.02 9.31
C ALA A 148 -6.54 -3.59 9.37
N PHE A 149 -7.43 -3.24 8.44
CA PHE A 149 -8.19 -1.99 8.43
C PHE A 149 -9.39 -1.99 9.37
N ARG A 150 -9.85 -3.16 9.86
CA ARG A 150 -11.01 -3.26 10.74
C ARG A 150 -10.79 -2.46 12.02
N LYS A 151 -11.89 -2.16 12.71
CA LYS A 151 -11.88 -1.40 13.97
C LYS A 151 -10.74 -1.81 14.90
N PRO A 152 -9.94 -0.87 15.43
CA PRO A 152 -10.07 0.61 15.37
C PRO A 152 -9.23 1.30 14.28
N ARG A 153 -8.95 0.66 13.13
CA ARG A 153 -7.94 1.12 12.16
C ARG A 153 -8.50 1.66 10.84
N GLU A 154 -9.80 1.96 10.77
CA GLU A 154 -10.44 2.47 9.56
C GLU A 154 -9.86 3.84 9.15
N ILE A 155 -9.62 4.72 10.12
CA ILE A 155 -8.98 6.02 9.86
C ILE A 155 -7.53 5.85 9.40
N ASN A 156 -6.81 4.87 9.97
CA ASN A 156 -5.44 4.59 9.57
C ASN A 156 -5.36 4.07 8.13
N TRP A 157 -6.37 3.30 7.69
CA TRP A 157 -6.56 2.92 6.30
C TRP A 157 -6.75 4.13 5.40
N VAL A 158 -7.63 5.07 5.76
CA VAL A 158 -7.85 6.30 4.97
C VAL A 158 -6.56 7.11 4.85
N PHE A 159 -5.76 7.23 5.93
CA PHE A 159 -4.47 7.92 5.86
C PHE A 159 -3.49 7.19 4.93
N GLY A 160 -3.36 5.87 5.05
CA GLY A 160 -2.49 5.08 4.17
C GLY A 160 -2.93 5.14 2.70
N PHE A 161 -4.23 5.13 2.45
CA PHE A 161 -4.81 5.27 1.12
C PHE A 161 -4.56 6.66 0.52
N LEU A 162 -4.80 7.74 1.29
CA LEU A 162 -4.51 9.10 0.85
C LEU A 162 -3.02 9.29 0.57
N LEU A 163 -2.14 8.71 1.39
CA LEU A 163 -0.70 8.70 1.10
C LEU A 163 -0.40 8.04 -0.25
N PHE A 164 -1.10 6.95 -0.60
CA PHE A 164 -0.86 6.26 -1.87
C PHE A 164 -1.30 7.15 -3.05
N VAL A 165 -2.46 7.79 -2.94
CA VAL A 165 -2.97 8.75 -3.94
C VAL A 165 -2.03 9.94 -4.09
N LEU A 166 -1.63 10.58 -2.99
CA LEU A 166 -0.68 11.68 -3.00
C LEU A 166 0.69 11.25 -3.52
N GLY A 167 1.11 10.02 -3.23
CA GLY A 167 2.32 9.42 -3.75
C GLY A 167 2.30 9.30 -5.28
N MET A 168 1.19 8.84 -5.87
CA MET A 168 1.01 8.79 -7.33
C MET A 168 1.12 10.17 -7.97
N PHE A 169 0.45 11.19 -7.40
CA PHE A 169 0.51 12.56 -7.91
C PHE A 169 1.89 13.21 -7.70
N THR A 170 2.55 12.94 -6.57
CA THR A 170 3.94 13.40 -6.32
C THR A 170 4.90 12.77 -7.32
N GLY A 171 4.76 11.46 -7.59
CA GLY A 171 5.53 10.78 -8.63
C GLY A 171 5.31 11.43 -10.00
N PHE A 172 4.03 11.69 -10.34
CA PHE A 172 3.66 12.35 -11.59
C PHE A 172 4.29 13.74 -11.76
N THR A 173 4.14 14.61 -10.75
CA THR A 173 4.71 15.96 -10.83
C THR A 173 6.24 15.92 -10.85
N GLY A 174 6.87 14.94 -10.20
CA GLY A 174 8.33 14.78 -10.14
C GLY A 174 8.96 14.38 -11.46
N TYR A 175 8.43 13.33 -12.12
CA TYR A 175 8.96 12.92 -13.43
C TYR A 175 8.68 13.95 -14.53
N SER A 176 7.72 14.86 -14.31
CA SER A 176 7.37 15.95 -15.21
C SER A 176 8.29 17.18 -15.09
N LEU A 177 9.07 17.31 -14.02
CA LEU A 177 9.96 18.47 -13.83
C LEU A 177 11.09 18.59 -14.86
N PRO A 178 11.75 17.50 -15.30
CA PRO A 178 12.85 17.61 -16.25
C PRO A 178 12.45 18.16 -17.62
N ASP A 179 11.17 18.14 -17.99
CA ASP A 179 10.68 18.62 -19.29
C ASP A 179 11.38 17.93 -20.49
N ASP A 180 11.55 16.62 -20.38
CA ASP A 180 11.98 15.76 -21.49
C ASP A 180 10.80 15.39 -22.40
N LEU A 181 11.07 14.92 -23.62
CA LEU A 181 10.02 14.64 -24.60
C LEU A 181 8.95 13.65 -24.11
N LEU A 182 9.37 12.63 -23.34
CA LEU A 182 8.46 11.63 -22.78
C LEU A 182 7.60 12.27 -21.69
N SER A 183 8.22 13.01 -20.77
CA SER A 183 7.49 13.63 -19.67
C SER A 183 6.54 14.73 -20.12
N GLY A 184 6.96 15.61 -21.04
CA GLY A 184 6.11 16.64 -21.62
C GLY A 184 4.91 16.09 -22.41
N THR A 185 5.07 14.93 -23.08
CA THR A 185 3.93 14.22 -23.69
C THR A 185 2.93 13.73 -22.63
N GLY A 186 3.42 13.26 -21.47
CA GLY A 186 2.58 12.91 -20.33
C GLY A 186 1.85 14.12 -19.73
N VAL A 187 2.50 15.28 -19.66
CA VAL A 187 1.85 16.53 -19.21
C VAL A 187 0.80 16.99 -20.23
N ARG A 188 1.07 16.85 -21.54
CA ARG A 188 0.07 17.11 -22.59
C ARG A 188 -1.15 16.22 -22.47
N PHE A 189 -0.96 14.94 -22.13
CA PHE A 189 -2.06 14.03 -21.83
C PHE A 189 -2.90 14.49 -20.63
N MET A 190 -2.24 14.94 -19.55
CA MET A 190 -2.94 15.51 -18.38
C MET A 190 -3.73 16.77 -18.76
N GLU A 191 -3.17 17.65 -19.59
CA GLU A 191 -3.87 18.84 -20.08
C GLU A 191 -5.12 18.47 -20.89
N GLY A 192 -5.04 17.47 -21.77
CA GLY A 192 -6.21 16.93 -22.48
C GLY A 192 -7.28 16.38 -21.53
N ALA A 193 -6.88 15.70 -20.45
CA ALA A 193 -7.81 15.26 -19.41
C ALA A 193 -8.49 16.44 -18.70
N ILE A 194 -7.74 17.49 -18.33
CA ILE A 194 -8.29 18.71 -17.72
C ILE A 194 -9.28 19.39 -18.66
N LEU A 195 -8.96 19.51 -19.95
CA LEU A 195 -9.84 20.11 -20.95
C LEU A 195 -11.14 19.34 -21.15
N SER A 196 -11.14 18.02 -20.88
CA SER A 196 -12.37 17.21 -20.96
C SER A 196 -13.39 17.49 -19.85
N VAL A 197 -13.00 18.23 -18.80
CA VAL A 197 -13.91 18.61 -17.72
C VAL A 197 -14.89 19.67 -18.24
N PRO A 198 -16.20 19.38 -18.25
CA PRO A 198 -17.19 20.32 -18.77
C PRO A 198 -17.21 21.59 -17.92
N ILE A 199 -17.54 22.71 -18.57
CA ILE A 199 -17.72 24.04 -17.96
C ILE A 199 -16.40 24.70 -17.50
N VAL A 200 -15.57 23.99 -16.72
CA VAL A 200 -14.40 24.57 -16.05
C VAL A 200 -13.05 24.14 -16.62
N GLY A 201 -13.01 23.14 -17.52
CA GLY A 201 -11.75 22.55 -18.01
C GLY A 201 -10.78 23.56 -18.64
N THR A 202 -11.28 24.45 -19.51
CA THR A 202 -10.46 25.50 -20.13
C THR A 202 -9.87 26.47 -19.11
N TYR A 203 -10.66 26.89 -18.11
CA TYR A 203 -10.20 27.77 -17.05
C TYR A 203 -9.12 27.10 -16.17
N LEU A 204 -9.30 25.81 -15.86
CA LEU A 204 -8.33 25.05 -15.08
C LEU A 204 -7.01 24.86 -15.84
N SER A 205 -7.08 24.56 -17.15
CA SER A 205 -5.89 24.45 -18.00
C SER A 205 -5.12 25.78 -18.05
N PHE A 206 -5.80 26.88 -18.40
CA PHE A 206 -5.16 28.21 -18.46
C PHE A 206 -4.64 28.66 -17.10
N PHE A 207 -5.35 28.33 -16.02
CA PHE A 207 -4.84 28.55 -14.68
C PHE A 207 -3.53 27.79 -14.51
N LEU A 208 -3.50 26.47 -14.69
CA LEU A 208 -2.33 25.63 -14.38
C LEU A 208 -1.09 25.95 -15.23
N PHE A 209 -1.27 26.19 -16.53
CA PHE A 209 -0.17 26.38 -17.48
C PHE A 209 0.24 27.85 -17.66
N GLY A 210 -0.59 28.80 -17.21
CA GLY A 210 -0.34 30.24 -17.40
C GLY A 210 -0.61 30.72 -18.83
N GLY A 211 -1.33 29.94 -19.64
CA GLY A 211 -1.62 30.24 -21.04
C GLY A 211 -2.04 29.00 -21.82
N GLN A 212 -1.90 29.07 -23.15
CA GLN A 212 -1.99 27.88 -24.00
C GLN A 212 -0.79 26.96 -23.74
N PHE A 213 -1.03 25.66 -23.70
CA PHE A 213 0.01 24.66 -23.52
C PHE A 213 1.09 24.78 -24.63
N PRO A 214 2.40 24.63 -24.32
CA PRO A 214 2.96 24.17 -23.03
C PRO A 214 2.90 25.16 -21.88
N GLY A 215 2.77 26.47 -22.16
CA GLY A 215 2.73 27.52 -21.16
C GLY A 215 4.09 27.73 -20.45
N GLY A 216 4.25 28.88 -19.80
CA GLY A 216 5.52 29.25 -19.13
C GLY A 216 5.59 28.87 -17.66
N ASP A 217 4.46 28.59 -17.02
CA ASP A 217 4.41 28.56 -15.55
C ASP A 217 4.41 27.14 -14.96
N PHE A 218 4.15 26.11 -15.76
CA PHE A 218 3.77 24.80 -15.22
C PHE A 218 4.93 24.14 -14.45
N VAL A 219 6.18 24.24 -14.93
CA VAL A 219 7.34 23.66 -14.23
C VAL A 219 7.55 24.31 -12.87
N ALA A 220 7.45 25.64 -12.77
CA ALA A 220 7.60 26.35 -11.49
C ALA A 220 6.49 25.96 -10.49
N ARG A 221 5.26 25.80 -10.97
CA ARG A 221 4.12 25.36 -10.16
C ARG A 221 4.26 23.91 -9.74
N PHE A 222 4.60 23.01 -10.67
CA PHE A 222 4.84 21.60 -10.39
C PHE A 222 5.98 21.42 -9.41
N TYR A 223 7.06 22.21 -9.53
CA TYR A 223 8.17 22.20 -8.59
C TYR A 223 7.69 22.54 -7.18
N SER A 224 6.95 23.63 -7.01
CA SER A 224 6.40 24.04 -5.72
C SER A 224 5.46 22.97 -5.12
N ILE A 225 4.63 22.35 -5.97
CA ILE A 225 3.73 21.28 -5.57
C ILE A 225 4.51 20.01 -5.17
N HIS A 226 5.54 19.67 -5.94
CA HIS A 226 6.31 18.43 -5.82
C HIS A 226 7.26 18.43 -4.64
N ILE A 227 7.90 19.56 -4.30
CA ILE A 227 8.90 19.60 -3.22
C ILE A 227 8.28 19.96 -1.86
N LEU A 228 7.23 20.78 -1.86
CA LEU A 228 6.69 21.38 -0.64
C LEU A 228 5.28 20.89 -0.34
N LEU A 229 4.32 21.17 -1.23
CA LEU A 229 2.90 20.97 -0.92
C LEU A 229 2.56 19.49 -0.70
N LEU A 230 2.83 18.63 -1.68
CA LEU A 230 2.48 17.21 -1.58
C LEU A 230 3.35 16.48 -0.56
N PRO A 231 4.69 16.60 -0.54
CA PRO A 231 5.50 15.95 0.49
C PRO A 231 5.21 16.47 1.89
N GLY A 232 4.89 17.76 2.06
CA GLY A 232 4.51 18.34 3.35
C GLY A 232 3.22 17.72 3.91
N ILE A 233 2.20 17.59 3.05
CA ILE A 233 0.94 16.90 3.41
C ILE A 233 1.22 15.42 3.71
N MET A 234 2.01 14.75 2.86
CA MET A 234 2.38 13.34 3.05
C MET A 234 3.14 13.13 4.35
N LEU A 235 4.09 14.01 4.71
CA LEU A 235 4.81 13.93 5.97
C LEU A 235 3.85 14.04 7.16
N GLY A 236 2.93 15.00 7.14
CA GLY A 236 1.88 15.13 8.16
C GLY A 236 1.02 13.88 8.29
N LEU A 237 0.59 13.31 7.17
CA LEU A 237 -0.19 12.07 7.12
C LEU A 237 0.62 10.85 7.61
N VAL A 238 1.89 10.71 7.25
CA VAL A 238 2.78 9.64 7.74
C VAL A 238 2.94 9.73 9.26
N VAL A 239 3.18 10.94 9.79
CA VAL A 239 3.27 11.15 11.24
C VAL A 239 1.98 10.73 11.93
N GLY A 240 0.82 11.19 11.43
CA GLY A 240 -0.49 10.78 11.94
C GLY A 240 -0.72 9.26 11.84
N HIS A 241 -0.34 8.66 10.71
CA HIS A 241 -0.45 7.22 10.46
C HIS A 241 0.38 6.40 11.47
N LEU A 242 1.65 6.77 11.68
CA LEU A 242 2.53 6.11 12.64
C LEU A 242 2.05 6.31 14.09
N ILE A 243 1.55 7.50 14.43
CA ILE A 243 0.95 7.75 15.75
C ILE A 243 -0.22 6.78 15.99
N LEU A 244 -1.11 6.57 15.02
CA LEU A 244 -2.23 5.63 15.16
C LEU A 244 -1.77 4.18 15.28
N VAL A 245 -0.75 3.77 14.51
CA VAL A 245 -0.15 2.42 14.64
C VAL A 245 0.45 2.20 16.02
N VAL A 246 1.11 3.23 16.57
CA VAL A 246 1.67 3.19 17.91
C VAL A 246 0.53 3.18 18.94
N TYR A 247 -0.40 4.12 18.89
CA TYR A 247 -1.47 4.29 19.88
C TYR A 247 -2.40 3.07 19.97
N HIS A 248 -2.92 2.58 18.83
CA HIS A 248 -3.82 1.41 18.79
C HIS A 248 -3.09 0.06 18.90
N LYS A 249 -1.76 0.08 19.04
CA LYS A 249 -0.86 -1.09 18.97
C LYS A 249 -0.94 -1.80 17.61
N HIS A 250 0.16 -2.42 17.21
CA HIS A 250 0.22 -3.14 15.95
C HIS A 250 -0.61 -4.45 16.01
N THR A 251 -1.27 -4.81 14.92
CA THR A 251 -2.03 -6.08 14.77
C THR A 251 -1.10 -7.30 14.72
N GLN A 252 -1.61 -8.49 15.04
CA GLN A 252 -0.84 -9.74 14.93
C GLN A 252 -1.68 -10.85 14.30
N PHE A 253 -1.03 -11.82 13.65
CA PHE A 253 -1.71 -13.06 13.25
C PHE A 253 -2.07 -13.90 14.48
N ALA A 254 -3.14 -14.67 14.38
CA ALA A 254 -3.51 -15.64 15.40
C ALA A 254 -2.38 -16.66 15.64
N GLY A 255 -2.22 -17.10 16.88
CA GLY A 255 -1.19 -18.05 17.28
C GLY A 255 -1.14 -18.20 18.80
N PRO A 256 -0.30 -19.09 19.33
CA PRO A 256 -0.25 -19.34 20.78
C PRO A 256 0.08 -18.09 21.57
N GLY A 257 -0.65 -17.89 22.67
CA GLY A 257 -0.47 -16.74 23.55
C GLY A 257 -0.88 -15.40 22.94
N LYS A 258 -1.37 -15.36 21.69
CA LYS A 258 -1.81 -14.15 21.00
C LYS A 258 -3.31 -14.01 21.15
N THR A 259 -3.73 -13.02 21.93
CA THR A 259 -5.14 -12.70 22.16
C THR A 259 -5.46 -11.31 21.59
N ASN A 260 -6.75 -10.96 21.58
CA ASN A 260 -7.17 -9.64 21.13
C ASN A 260 -6.67 -8.50 22.04
N ASN A 261 -6.28 -8.83 23.28
CA ASN A 261 -5.94 -7.84 24.31
C ASN A 261 -4.43 -7.69 24.55
N ASN A 262 -3.59 -8.47 23.84
CA ASN A 262 -2.14 -8.41 23.97
C ASN A 262 -1.44 -8.30 22.62
N VAL A 263 -0.12 -8.06 22.65
CA VAL A 263 0.76 -8.11 21.49
C VAL A 263 1.99 -8.91 21.89
N VAL A 264 2.32 -9.93 21.11
CA VAL A 264 3.48 -10.80 21.36
C VAL A 264 4.53 -10.51 20.30
N GLY A 265 5.75 -10.21 20.74
CA GLY A 265 6.88 -9.90 19.85
C GLY A 265 8.07 -9.31 20.58
N MET A 266 8.85 -8.50 19.87
CA MET A 266 10.11 -7.93 20.38
C MET A 266 9.90 -6.52 20.94
N PRO A 267 10.61 -6.14 22.02
CA PRO A 267 10.59 -4.77 22.52
C PRO A 267 11.26 -3.79 21.54
N LEU A 268 10.79 -2.55 21.53
CA LEU A 268 11.31 -1.47 20.68
C LEU A 268 12.83 -1.31 20.86
N MET A 269 13.27 -1.19 22.11
CA MET A 269 14.69 -1.15 22.46
C MET A 269 15.12 -2.40 23.25
N PRO A 270 16.28 -3.00 22.95
CA PRO A 270 17.24 -2.64 21.88
C PRO A 270 16.96 -3.35 20.54
N VAL A 271 16.14 -4.41 20.55
CA VAL A 271 16.11 -5.40 19.47
C VAL A 271 15.45 -4.85 18.20
N TYR A 272 14.23 -4.33 18.30
CA TYR A 272 13.50 -3.88 17.12
C TYR A 272 14.18 -2.68 16.45
N MET A 273 14.73 -1.73 17.22
CA MET A 273 15.47 -0.59 16.66
C MET A 273 16.73 -1.00 15.91
N ALA A 274 17.49 -1.99 16.41
CA ALA A 274 18.64 -2.52 15.68
C ALA A 274 18.22 -3.21 14.38
N LYS A 275 17.14 -4.02 14.42
CA LYS A 275 16.55 -4.66 13.23
C LYS A 275 16.06 -3.63 12.22
N ALA A 276 15.31 -2.62 12.66
CA ALA A 276 14.78 -1.53 11.85
C ALA A 276 15.91 -0.72 11.18
N GLY A 277 16.94 -0.34 11.95
CA GLY A 277 18.10 0.36 11.42
C GLY A 277 18.88 -0.46 10.40
N GLY A 278 19.13 -1.75 10.69
CA GLY A 278 19.76 -2.67 9.74
C GLY A 278 18.93 -2.85 8.46
N PHE A 279 17.60 -2.94 8.60
CA PHE A 279 16.69 -3.06 7.46
C PHE A 279 16.65 -1.79 6.61
N PHE A 280 16.73 -0.60 7.22
CA PHE A 280 16.89 0.66 6.49
C PHE A 280 18.13 0.65 5.58
N PHE A 281 19.29 0.26 6.11
CA PHE A 281 20.52 0.18 5.30
C PHE A 281 20.45 -0.88 4.21
N LEU A 282 19.73 -1.98 4.44
CA LEU A 282 19.47 -2.98 3.41
C LEU A 282 18.59 -2.41 2.29
N VAL A 283 17.48 -1.75 2.62
CA VAL A 283 16.59 -1.11 1.63
C VAL A 283 17.34 -0.05 0.84
N PHE A 284 18.08 0.83 1.52
CA PHE A 284 18.93 1.83 0.88
C PHE A 284 19.98 1.19 -0.02
N GLY A 285 20.68 0.15 0.46
CA GLY A 285 21.71 -0.56 -0.29
C GLY A 285 21.15 -1.22 -1.56
N VAL A 286 19.96 -1.82 -1.48
CA VAL A 286 19.29 -2.41 -2.65
C VAL A 286 18.89 -1.33 -3.65
N ILE A 287 18.27 -0.23 -3.20
CA ILE A 287 17.90 0.89 -4.08
C ILE A 287 19.13 1.50 -4.74
N ALA A 288 20.21 1.72 -3.98
CA ALA A 288 21.46 2.26 -4.50
C ALA A 288 22.15 1.31 -5.49
N ALA A 289 22.15 0.01 -5.22
CA ALA A 289 22.69 -1.00 -6.12
C ALA A 289 21.90 -1.04 -7.44
N VAL A 290 20.56 -1.08 -7.35
CA VAL A 290 19.69 -1.04 -8.54
C VAL A 290 19.89 0.25 -9.32
N ALA A 291 19.95 1.39 -8.64
CA ALA A 291 20.22 2.67 -9.30
C ALA A 291 21.57 2.69 -10.03
N ALA A 292 22.61 2.09 -9.46
CA ALA A 292 23.94 2.05 -10.08
C ALA A 292 24.01 1.12 -11.31
N ILE A 293 23.23 0.03 -11.36
CA ILE A 293 23.29 -0.98 -12.43
C ILE A 293 22.18 -0.85 -13.48
N ALA A 294 21.00 -0.36 -13.08
CA ALA A 294 19.81 -0.27 -13.90
C ALA A 294 19.47 1.20 -14.13
N GLN A 295 19.90 1.70 -15.29
CA GLN A 295 19.64 3.07 -15.69
C GLN A 295 18.13 3.35 -15.75
N ILE A 296 17.72 4.46 -15.15
CA ILE A 296 16.34 4.95 -15.16
C ILE A 296 16.28 6.39 -15.64
N ASN A 297 15.24 6.69 -16.42
CA ASN A 297 14.94 8.00 -17.00
C ASN A 297 16.17 8.71 -17.64
N PRO A 298 16.76 8.14 -18.71
CA PRO A 298 17.88 8.75 -19.41
C PRO A 298 17.43 9.87 -20.35
N ILE A 299 17.07 11.01 -19.77
CA ILE A 299 16.50 12.17 -20.49
C ILE A 299 17.34 12.64 -21.68
N TRP A 300 18.66 12.45 -21.63
CA TRP A 300 19.58 12.83 -22.70
C TRP A 300 19.43 12.00 -23.97
N ALA A 301 18.92 10.76 -23.86
CA ALA A 301 18.63 9.90 -25.00
C ALA A 301 17.26 10.20 -25.63
N ILE A 302 16.37 10.84 -24.87
CA ILE A 302 15.01 11.19 -25.28
C ILE A 302 14.98 12.59 -25.92
N GLY A 303 15.74 13.53 -25.34
CA GLY A 303 15.80 14.92 -25.79
C GLY A 303 14.79 15.83 -25.08
N PRO A 304 14.92 17.15 -25.28
CA PRO A 304 14.04 18.14 -24.67
C PRO A 304 12.62 18.04 -25.21
N TYR A 305 11.63 18.47 -24.43
CA TYR A 305 10.26 18.51 -24.89
C TYR A 305 10.07 19.49 -26.05
N ARG A 306 9.37 19.01 -27.07
CA ARG A 306 9.01 19.77 -28.26
C ARG A 306 7.58 19.40 -28.69
N PRO A 307 6.64 20.38 -28.78
CA PRO A 307 5.25 20.08 -29.13
C PRO A 307 5.06 19.45 -30.52
N ASP A 308 6.02 19.62 -31.43
CA ASP A 308 6.03 19.06 -32.78
C ASP A 308 6.62 17.64 -32.87
N GLN A 309 7.09 17.08 -31.76
CA GLN A 309 7.74 15.77 -31.71
C GLN A 309 7.07 14.85 -30.69
N VAL A 310 7.23 13.54 -30.88
CA VAL A 310 6.77 12.51 -29.94
C VAL A 310 7.69 11.29 -30.03
N SER A 311 7.83 10.58 -28.91
CA SER A 311 8.55 9.30 -28.86
C SER A 311 7.59 8.12 -29.07
N THR A 312 8.11 7.01 -29.59
CA THR A 312 7.44 5.70 -29.47
C THR A 312 7.55 5.20 -28.04
N GLY A 313 6.51 4.59 -27.46
CA GLY A 313 6.55 4.14 -26.06
C GLY A 313 6.30 5.27 -25.06
N ALA A 314 5.51 6.28 -25.43
CA ALA A 314 5.12 7.35 -24.52
C ALA A 314 4.13 6.83 -23.48
N GLN A 315 4.66 6.31 -22.37
CA GLN A 315 3.89 5.77 -21.24
C GLN A 315 4.43 6.36 -19.92
N PRO A 316 3.58 6.60 -18.92
CA PRO A 316 4.03 7.06 -17.63
C PRO A 316 4.64 5.91 -16.83
N ASP A 317 5.17 6.22 -15.66
CA ASP A 317 5.59 5.19 -14.72
C ASP A 317 4.46 4.20 -14.41
N TRP A 318 4.83 2.95 -14.07
CA TRP A 318 3.90 1.83 -13.90
C TRP A 318 2.70 2.14 -12.98
N TYR A 319 2.89 2.94 -11.94
CA TYR A 319 1.83 3.31 -10.99
C TYR A 319 0.76 4.23 -11.60
N MET A 320 1.09 4.95 -12.68
CA MET A 320 0.14 5.73 -13.49
C MET A 320 -0.33 4.98 -14.74
N GLY A 321 0.30 3.86 -15.11
CA GLY A 321 -0.04 3.12 -16.33
C GLY A 321 -1.52 2.67 -16.43
N PHE A 322 -2.22 2.56 -15.29
CA PHE A 322 -3.65 2.24 -15.32
C PHE A 322 -4.55 3.40 -15.78
N SER A 323 -4.17 4.66 -15.52
CA SER A 323 -4.94 5.82 -15.99
C SER A 323 -4.81 5.98 -17.50
N GLU A 324 -3.59 5.78 -18.01
CA GLU A 324 -3.35 5.72 -19.45
C GLU A 324 -4.09 4.55 -20.08
N GLY A 325 -4.02 3.36 -19.46
CA GLY A 325 -4.78 2.20 -19.86
C GLY A 325 -6.25 2.53 -20.08
N LEU A 326 -6.92 3.12 -19.07
CA LEU A 326 -8.33 3.50 -19.14
C LEU A 326 -8.66 4.36 -20.36
N ILE A 327 -7.81 5.34 -20.69
CA ILE A 327 -8.00 6.20 -21.86
C ILE A 327 -7.77 5.44 -23.16
N ARG A 328 -6.71 4.63 -23.25
CA ARG A 328 -6.41 3.82 -24.45
C ARG A 328 -7.49 2.77 -24.74
N VAL A 329 -8.16 2.22 -23.71
CA VAL A 329 -9.27 1.25 -23.93
C VAL A 329 -10.58 1.94 -24.33
N MET A 330 -10.81 3.19 -23.91
CA MET A 330 -12.11 3.84 -24.10
C MET A 330 -12.37 4.12 -25.60
N PRO A 331 -13.55 3.82 -26.14
CA PRO A 331 -13.95 4.29 -27.47
C PRO A 331 -13.95 5.82 -27.54
N GLY A 332 -13.59 6.38 -28.69
CA GLY A 332 -13.63 7.82 -28.98
C GLY A 332 -15.06 8.34 -29.14
N TRP A 333 -15.88 8.21 -28.10
CA TRP A 333 -17.23 8.74 -28.06
C TRP A 333 -17.21 10.23 -27.75
N GLU A 334 -18.05 10.97 -28.46
CA GLU A 334 -18.19 12.41 -28.29
C GLU A 334 -19.67 12.79 -28.37
N VAL A 335 -20.06 13.81 -27.63
CA VAL A 335 -21.41 14.39 -27.68
C VAL A 335 -21.27 15.86 -28.06
N ASN A 336 -21.82 16.22 -29.21
CA ASN A 336 -21.89 17.60 -29.67
C ASN A 336 -23.26 18.17 -29.33
N PHE A 337 -23.29 19.26 -28.56
CA PHE A 337 -24.52 19.86 -28.08
C PHE A 337 -24.36 21.37 -27.86
N TRP A 338 -25.30 22.18 -28.39
CA TRP A 338 -25.28 23.65 -28.31
C TRP A 338 -23.93 24.31 -28.66
N GLY A 339 -23.22 23.79 -29.68
CA GLY A 339 -21.93 24.33 -30.10
C GLY A 339 -20.76 23.97 -29.17
N HIS A 340 -20.98 23.09 -28.19
CA HIS A 340 -19.96 22.53 -27.31
C HIS A 340 -19.76 21.04 -27.59
N THR A 341 -18.53 20.55 -27.39
CA THR A 341 -18.17 19.13 -27.53
C THR A 341 -17.79 18.57 -26.18
N LEU A 342 -18.49 17.52 -25.75
CA LEU A 342 -18.11 16.70 -24.61
C LEU A 342 -17.38 15.46 -25.12
N VAL A 343 -16.07 15.39 -24.86
CA VAL A 343 -15.22 14.27 -25.26
C VAL A 343 -15.34 13.13 -24.24
N LEU A 344 -16.39 12.30 -24.38
CA LEU A 344 -16.65 11.18 -23.48
C LEU A 344 -15.50 10.17 -23.45
N GLY A 345 -14.78 10.01 -24.56
CA GLY A 345 -13.59 9.15 -24.66
C GLY A 345 -12.50 9.47 -23.63
N VAL A 346 -12.43 10.72 -23.15
CA VAL A 346 -11.47 11.17 -22.11
C VAL A 346 -12.18 11.40 -20.78
N PHE A 347 -13.38 12.00 -20.82
CA PHE A 347 -14.15 12.34 -19.61
C PHE A 347 -14.57 11.09 -18.82
N ILE A 348 -14.98 10.01 -19.48
CA ILE A 348 -15.38 8.77 -18.77
C ILE A 348 -14.19 8.17 -18.01
N PRO A 349 -13.02 7.93 -18.62
CA PRO A 349 -11.81 7.53 -17.90
C PRO A 349 -11.45 8.45 -16.74
N LEU A 350 -11.53 9.77 -16.96
CA LEU A 350 -11.25 10.78 -15.93
C LEU A 350 -12.17 10.65 -14.72
N VAL A 351 -13.42 10.23 -14.90
CA VAL A 351 -14.40 10.02 -13.81
C VAL A 351 -14.27 8.62 -13.20
N ILE A 352 -14.02 7.59 -14.01
CA ILE A 352 -13.85 6.21 -13.51
C ILE A 352 -12.63 6.10 -12.60
N PHE A 353 -11.50 6.71 -12.97
CA PHE A 353 -10.27 6.70 -12.18
C PHE A 353 -10.48 7.07 -10.70
N PRO A 354 -11.01 8.25 -10.35
CA PRO A 354 -11.25 8.63 -8.95
C PRO A 354 -12.37 7.81 -8.31
N LEU A 355 -13.40 7.38 -9.04
CA LEU A 355 -14.47 6.55 -8.48
C LEU A 355 -13.96 5.20 -7.97
N VAL A 356 -13.03 4.57 -8.70
CA VAL A 356 -12.37 3.33 -8.30
C VAL A 356 -11.56 3.53 -7.03
N LEU A 357 -10.77 4.60 -7.01
CA LEU A 357 -9.97 4.99 -5.85
C LEU A 357 -10.88 5.21 -4.63
N VAL A 358 -11.99 5.93 -4.78
CA VAL A 358 -12.99 6.11 -3.72
C VAL A 358 -13.59 4.77 -3.28
N ALA A 359 -13.94 3.87 -4.22
CA ALA A 359 -14.48 2.56 -3.88
C ALA A 359 -13.52 1.73 -3.01
N ILE A 360 -12.21 1.78 -3.29
CA ILE A 360 -11.17 1.15 -2.47
C ILE A 360 -11.09 1.84 -1.09
N ALA A 361 -11.11 3.17 -1.07
CA ALA A 361 -11.04 3.94 0.18
C ALA A 361 -12.19 3.62 1.15
N VAL A 362 -13.41 3.47 0.62
CA VAL A 362 -14.62 3.25 1.45
C VAL A 362 -14.87 1.77 1.79
N TYR A 363 -14.14 0.84 1.18
CA TYR A 363 -14.36 -0.60 1.34
C TYR A 363 -14.41 -1.07 2.81
N PRO A 364 -13.52 -0.63 3.74
CA PRO A 364 -13.61 -1.00 5.15
C PRO A 364 -14.96 -0.70 5.79
N PHE A 365 -15.56 0.44 5.45
CA PHE A 365 -16.85 0.86 5.98
C PHE A 365 -17.99 0.04 5.39
N ILE A 366 -17.86 -0.39 4.13
CA ILE A 366 -18.80 -1.32 3.49
C ILE A 366 -18.73 -2.68 4.19
N GLU A 367 -17.53 -3.26 4.39
CA GLU A 367 -17.38 -4.56 5.05
C GLU A 367 -17.87 -4.53 6.51
N ALA A 368 -17.57 -3.45 7.25
CA ALA A 368 -18.07 -3.25 8.61
C ALA A 368 -19.61 -3.16 8.64
N TRP A 369 -20.22 -2.50 7.64
CA TRP A 369 -21.68 -2.43 7.53
C TRP A 369 -22.30 -3.78 7.14
N VAL A 370 -21.70 -4.53 6.20
CA VAL A 370 -22.18 -5.86 5.77
C VAL A 370 -22.10 -6.88 6.92
N THR A 371 -21.00 -6.89 7.67
CA THR A 371 -20.82 -7.78 8.83
C THR A 371 -21.67 -7.34 10.03
N GLY A 372 -21.77 -6.05 10.29
CA GLY A 372 -22.32 -5.53 11.53
C GLY A 372 -21.41 -5.66 12.75
N ASP A 373 -20.17 -6.12 12.57
CA ASP A 373 -19.24 -6.32 13.68
C ASP A 373 -18.73 -4.96 14.16
N ARG A 374 -19.00 -4.64 15.44
CA ARG A 374 -18.55 -3.40 16.09
C ARG A 374 -17.45 -3.62 17.12
N ARG A 375 -16.96 -4.86 17.25
CA ARG A 375 -15.88 -5.23 18.16
C ARG A 375 -14.55 -4.68 17.66
N GLU A 376 -13.59 -4.57 18.58
CA GLU A 376 -12.21 -4.24 18.21
C GLU A 376 -11.47 -5.50 17.76
N HIS A 377 -10.74 -5.40 16.65
CA HIS A 377 -9.98 -6.49 16.06
C HIS A 377 -8.48 -6.17 16.11
N HIS A 378 -7.75 -6.95 16.90
CA HIS A 378 -6.28 -6.91 16.98
C HIS A 378 -5.63 -8.17 16.38
N ILE A 379 -6.44 -9.21 16.14
CA ILE A 379 -6.04 -10.43 15.43
C ILE A 379 -6.39 -10.31 13.94
N LEU A 380 -5.39 -10.59 13.10
CA LEU A 380 -5.52 -10.58 11.65
C LEU A 380 -6.20 -11.84 11.14
N ASP A 381 -6.97 -11.69 10.06
CA ASP A 381 -7.45 -12.83 9.31
C ASP A 381 -6.31 -13.36 8.44
N ARG A 382 -6.23 -14.68 8.31
CA ARG A 382 -5.52 -15.28 7.17
C ARG A 382 -6.36 -14.99 5.92
N PRO A 383 -5.79 -14.54 4.78
CA PRO A 383 -6.57 -14.17 3.60
C PRO A 383 -7.55 -15.26 3.14
N ARG A 384 -7.15 -16.53 3.19
CA ARG A 384 -8.02 -17.67 2.87
C ARG A 384 -9.28 -17.78 3.75
N ASN A 385 -9.29 -17.20 4.95
CA ASN A 385 -10.42 -17.22 5.89
C ASN A 385 -11.43 -16.08 5.61
N ALA A 386 -11.15 -15.20 4.66
CA ALA A 386 -12.10 -14.20 4.16
C ALA A 386 -12.24 -14.31 2.63
N PRO A 387 -12.82 -15.41 2.09
CA PRO A 387 -12.80 -15.73 0.65
C PRO A 387 -13.34 -14.62 -0.23
N THR A 388 -14.46 -14.00 0.16
CA THR A 388 -15.11 -12.94 -0.61
C THR A 388 -14.26 -11.66 -0.65
N ARG A 389 -13.69 -11.24 0.49
CA ARG A 389 -12.75 -10.10 0.54
C ARG A 389 -11.52 -10.37 -0.32
N THR A 390 -10.91 -11.54 -0.17
CA THR A 390 -9.74 -11.92 -0.97
C THR A 390 -10.05 -11.97 -2.46
N ALA A 391 -11.23 -12.44 -2.83
CA ALA A 391 -11.67 -12.43 -4.22
C ALA A 391 -11.82 -11.01 -4.79
N PHE A 392 -12.38 -10.07 -4.03
CA PHE A 392 -12.46 -8.66 -4.45
C PHE A 392 -11.08 -8.04 -4.64
N GLY A 393 -10.16 -8.24 -3.68
CA GLY A 393 -8.79 -7.72 -3.80
C GLY A 393 -8.05 -8.30 -5.00
N ALA A 394 -8.18 -9.62 -5.24
CA ALA A 394 -7.59 -10.27 -6.41
C ALA A 394 -8.18 -9.75 -7.73
N ALA A 395 -9.50 -9.54 -7.77
CA ALA A 395 -10.18 -8.97 -8.93
C ALA A 395 -9.67 -7.56 -9.25
N TRP A 396 -9.52 -6.68 -8.25
CA TRP A 396 -8.96 -5.34 -8.44
C TRP A 396 -7.52 -5.37 -8.94
N ILE A 397 -6.68 -6.23 -8.39
CA ILE A 397 -5.29 -6.40 -8.86
C ILE A 397 -5.29 -6.84 -10.32
N SER A 398 -6.12 -7.82 -10.69
CA SER A 398 -6.20 -8.29 -12.08
C SER A 398 -6.67 -7.20 -13.04
N TRP A 399 -7.59 -6.36 -12.59
CA TRP A 399 -8.09 -5.24 -13.35
C TRP A 399 -7.03 -4.18 -13.60
N TYR A 400 -6.24 -3.86 -12.56
CA TYR A 400 -5.07 -3.00 -12.66
C TYR A 400 -4.06 -3.55 -13.70
N PHE A 401 -3.74 -4.85 -13.67
CA PHE A 401 -2.83 -5.45 -14.64
C PHE A 401 -3.36 -5.42 -16.08
N VAL A 402 -4.66 -5.66 -16.28
CA VAL A 402 -5.28 -5.53 -17.61
C VAL A 402 -5.12 -4.09 -18.14
N LEU A 403 -5.35 -3.10 -17.29
CA LEU A 403 -5.16 -1.69 -17.67
C LEU A 403 -3.70 -1.33 -17.90
N LEU A 404 -2.76 -1.89 -17.13
CA LEU A 404 -1.33 -1.71 -17.34
C LEU A 404 -0.89 -2.26 -18.71
N VAL A 405 -1.43 -3.41 -19.13
CA VAL A 405 -1.23 -3.94 -20.49
C VAL A 405 -1.79 -2.99 -21.54
N GLY A 406 -2.97 -2.39 -21.27
CA GLY A 406 -3.55 -1.35 -22.13
C GLY A 406 -2.70 -0.08 -22.22
N GLY A 407 -2.10 0.36 -21.11
CA GLY A 407 -1.23 1.54 -21.04
C GLY A 407 0.01 1.40 -21.92
N GLY A 408 0.66 0.23 -21.87
CA GLY A 408 1.84 -0.08 -22.71
C GLY A 408 1.52 -0.86 -23.99
N ASN A 409 0.33 -0.72 -24.59
CA ASN A 409 -0.10 -1.58 -25.70
C ASN A 409 0.83 -1.52 -26.93
N ASP A 410 1.51 -0.41 -27.16
CA ASP A 410 2.51 -0.21 -28.21
C ASP A 410 3.78 -1.01 -27.93
N LEU A 411 4.25 -1.10 -26.68
CA LEU A 411 5.36 -1.97 -26.30
C LEU A 411 5.02 -3.45 -26.45
N TRP A 412 3.80 -3.86 -26.07
CA TRP A 412 3.34 -5.22 -26.31
C TRP A 412 3.30 -5.54 -27.81
N ALA A 413 2.83 -4.61 -28.63
CA ALA A 413 2.78 -4.77 -30.07
C ALA A 413 4.17 -4.96 -30.68
N THR A 414 5.14 -4.12 -30.30
CA THR A 414 6.50 -4.16 -30.87
C THR A 414 7.31 -5.35 -30.37
N HIS A 415 7.28 -5.68 -29.07
CA HIS A 415 8.09 -6.76 -28.51
C HIS A 415 7.53 -8.16 -28.80
N PHE A 416 6.20 -8.30 -28.87
CA PHE A 416 5.54 -9.58 -29.14
C PHE A 416 5.02 -9.72 -30.57
N HIS A 417 5.28 -8.72 -31.43
CA HIS A 417 4.86 -8.72 -32.83
C HIS A 417 3.35 -8.92 -33.01
N LEU A 418 2.57 -8.24 -32.17
CA LEU A 418 1.11 -8.31 -32.14
C LEU A 418 0.48 -7.08 -32.79
N SER A 419 -0.74 -7.24 -33.31
CA SER A 419 -1.53 -6.09 -33.77
C SER A 419 -1.98 -5.23 -32.59
N ILE A 420 -1.73 -3.92 -32.66
CA ILE A 420 -2.23 -2.94 -31.68
C ILE A 420 -3.76 -3.03 -31.55
N ASN A 421 -4.48 -3.19 -32.66
CA ASN A 421 -5.94 -3.31 -32.66
C ASN A 421 -6.40 -4.57 -31.90
N ALA A 422 -5.69 -5.68 -32.08
CA ALA A 422 -5.99 -6.93 -31.37
C ALA A 422 -5.76 -6.77 -29.85
N ILE A 423 -4.67 -6.12 -29.46
CA ILE A 423 -4.38 -5.82 -28.05
C ILE A 423 -5.48 -4.92 -27.46
N THR A 424 -5.87 -3.85 -28.14
CA THR A 424 -6.92 -2.94 -27.67
C THR A 424 -8.25 -3.66 -27.49
N TRP A 425 -8.67 -4.52 -28.43
CA TRP A 425 -9.89 -5.32 -28.28
C TRP A 425 -9.78 -6.36 -27.17
N PHE A 426 -8.63 -7.02 -27.04
CA PHE A 426 -8.37 -7.92 -25.92
C PHE A 426 -8.53 -7.20 -24.58
N VAL A 427 -7.90 -6.04 -24.40
CA VAL A 427 -7.98 -5.26 -23.16
C VAL A 427 -9.41 -4.79 -22.89
N ARG A 428 -10.15 -4.34 -23.91
CA ARG A 428 -11.57 -3.94 -23.77
C ARG A 428 -12.46 -5.06 -23.25
N ILE A 429 -12.27 -6.28 -23.76
CA ILE A 429 -13.03 -7.46 -23.30
C ILE A 429 -12.54 -7.90 -21.92
N ALA A 430 -11.22 -7.99 -21.75
CA ALA A 430 -10.57 -8.42 -20.52
C ALA A 430 -10.91 -7.52 -19.33
N PHE A 431 -11.11 -6.22 -19.56
CA PHE A 431 -11.52 -5.25 -18.54
C PHE A 431 -12.78 -5.68 -17.78
N PHE A 432 -13.75 -6.30 -18.48
CA PHE A 432 -14.99 -6.80 -17.86
C PHE A 432 -14.89 -8.26 -17.44
N VAL A 433 -14.22 -9.10 -18.25
CA VAL A 433 -14.23 -10.56 -18.06
C VAL A 433 -13.20 -11.01 -17.02
N VAL A 434 -11.96 -10.51 -17.07
CA VAL A 434 -10.85 -11.00 -16.24
C VAL A 434 -11.12 -10.80 -14.75
N PRO A 435 -11.57 -9.62 -14.26
CA PRO A 435 -11.85 -9.44 -12.83
C PRO A 435 -12.92 -10.40 -12.29
N VAL A 436 -13.94 -10.70 -13.10
CA VAL A 436 -15.01 -11.64 -12.72
C VAL A 436 -14.47 -13.07 -12.64
N LEU A 437 -13.68 -13.50 -13.62
CA LEU A 437 -13.06 -14.83 -13.60
C LEU A 437 -12.08 -14.97 -12.43
N VAL A 438 -11.25 -13.95 -12.18
CA VAL A 438 -10.30 -13.93 -11.05
C VAL A 438 -11.03 -13.93 -9.71
N PHE A 439 -12.14 -13.20 -9.58
CA PHE A 439 -12.98 -13.24 -8.39
C PHE A 439 -13.45 -14.68 -8.10
N ILE A 440 -14.03 -15.35 -9.11
CA ILE A 440 -14.54 -16.72 -8.97
C ILE A 440 -13.40 -17.69 -8.61
N ALA A 441 -12.27 -17.60 -9.33
CA ALA A 441 -11.11 -18.45 -9.11
C ALA A 441 -10.52 -18.25 -7.70
N ALA A 442 -10.24 -17.00 -7.31
CA ALA A 442 -9.68 -16.68 -6.01
C ALA A 442 -10.59 -17.14 -4.85
N LYS A 443 -11.91 -16.96 -4.99
CA LYS A 443 -12.88 -17.45 -4.01
C LYS A 443 -12.84 -18.98 -3.88
N ARG A 444 -12.86 -19.70 -5.01
CA ARG A 444 -12.78 -21.17 -5.02
C ARG A 444 -11.47 -21.70 -4.45
N ILE A 445 -10.34 -21.04 -4.75
CA ILE A 445 -9.05 -21.37 -4.17
C ILE A 445 -9.07 -21.18 -2.65
N CYS A 446 -9.64 -20.08 -2.15
CA CYS A 446 -9.76 -19.85 -0.71
C CYS A 446 -10.61 -20.94 -0.04
N LEU A 447 -11.75 -21.31 -0.61
CA LEU A 447 -12.60 -22.40 -0.09
C LEU A 447 -11.89 -23.76 -0.14
N GLY A 448 -11.15 -24.05 -1.21
CA GLY A 448 -10.31 -25.26 -1.29
C GLY A 448 -9.23 -25.29 -0.22
N LEU A 449 -8.59 -24.15 0.05
CA LEU A 449 -7.61 -24.02 1.14
C LEU A 449 -8.25 -24.17 2.52
N GLN A 450 -9.48 -23.68 2.72
CA GLN A 450 -10.22 -23.89 3.97
C GLN A 450 -10.59 -25.37 4.17
N ARG A 451 -11.04 -26.07 3.12
CA ARG A 451 -11.30 -27.52 3.18
C ARG A 451 -10.04 -28.30 3.56
N ARG A 452 -8.92 -27.99 2.90
CA ARG A 452 -7.62 -28.59 3.25
C ARG A 452 -7.22 -28.31 4.70
N ASP A 453 -7.44 -27.09 5.19
CA ASP A 453 -7.14 -26.75 6.59
C ASP A 453 -8.11 -27.49 7.56
N ARG A 454 -9.38 -27.67 7.20
CA ARG A 454 -10.37 -28.48 7.94
C ARG A 454 -9.95 -29.95 8.00
N ASP A 455 -9.59 -30.54 6.86
CA ASP A 455 -9.20 -31.95 6.76
C ASP A 455 -7.93 -32.23 7.57
N LYS A 456 -6.97 -31.30 7.56
CA LYS A 456 -5.76 -31.38 8.39
C LYS A 456 -6.06 -31.35 9.89
N VAL A 457 -7.07 -30.58 10.32
CA VAL A 457 -7.49 -30.56 11.72
C VAL A 457 -8.15 -31.88 12.11
N LEU A 458 -8.99 -32.45 11.23
CA LEU A 458 -9.74 -33.66 11.53
C LEU A 458 -8.89 -34.94 11.45
N HIS A 459 -8.02 -35.06 10.45
CA HIS A 459 -7.28 -36.29 10.17
C HIS A 459 -5.80 -36.20 10.55
N GLY A 460 -5.24 -35.00 10.66
CA GLY A 460 -3.81 -34.79 10.88
C GLY A 460 -3.04 -34.45 9.60
N ARG A 461 -1.71 -34.46 9.70
CA ARG A 461 -0.77 -34.23 8.59
C ARG A 461 -0.49 -35.53 7.86
N GLU A 462 -0.58 -35.48 6.53
CA GLU A 462 -0.12 -36.54 5.61
C GLU A 462 1.37 -36.85 5.88
N SER A 463 1.69 -38.06 6.33
CA SER A 463 3.09 -38.46 6.58
C SER A 463 3.81 -38.96 5.34
N GLY A 464 3.07 -39.32 4.28
CA GLY A 464 3.58 -40.03 3.12
C GLY A 464 3.90 -41.51 3.37
N ILE A 465 3.63 -42.03 4.59
CA ILE A 465 3.81 -43.44 4.94
C ILE A 465 2.51 -44.18 4.65
N ILE A 466 2.53 -45.03 3.63
CA ILE A 466 1.41 -45.92 3.29
C ILE A 466 1.63 -47.27 4.00
N LYS A 467 0.62 -47.71 4.76
CA LYS A 467 0.59 -49.03 5.39
C LYS A 467 -0.50 -49.89 4.76
N ARG A 468 -0.17 -51.14 4.44
CA ARG A 468 -1.15 -52.15 4.01
C ARG A 468 -1.66 -52.90 5.24
N LEU A 469 -2.97 -52.90 5.45
CA LEU A 469 -3.64 -53.62 6.53
C LEU A 469 -3.75 -55.13 6.21
N PRO A 470 -3.93 -56.01 7.22
CA PRO A 470 -4.00 -57.46 7.01
C PRO A 470 -5.09 -57.92 6.02
N HIS A 471 -6.20 -57.17 5.90
CA HIS A 471 -7.28 -57.42 4.95
C HIS A 471 -7.04 -56.84 3.54
N GLY A 472 -5.87 -56.23 3.30
CA GLY A 472 -5.44 -55.78 1.98
C GLY A 472 -5.65 -54.29 1.66
N GLU A 473 -6.33 -53.54 2.53
CA GLU A 473 -6.52 -52.09 2.40
C GLU A 473 -5.21 -51.31 2.57
N PHE A 474 -5.05 -50.22 1.83
CA PHE A 474 -3.93 -49.29 2.00
C PHE A 474 -4.41 -48.03 2.70
N ILE A 475 -3.80 -47.71 3.84
CA ILE A 475 -4.07 -46.49 4.59
C ILE A 475 -2.83 -45.60 4.58
N GLU A 476 -3.03 -44.29 4.46
CA GLU A 476 -1.98 -43.31 4.76
C GLU A 476 -1.98 -43.05 6.27
N VAL A 477 -0.81 -43.14 6.89
CA VAL A 477 -0.64 -42.79 8.30
C VAL A 477 -0.65 -41.27 8.41
N HIS A 478 -1.59 -40.73 9.18
CA HIS A 478 -1.60 -39.31 9.51
C HIS A 478 -0.93 -39.06 10.86
N GLU A 479 -0.12 -38.00 10.93
CA GLU A 479 0.46 -37.51 12.17
C GLU A 479 -0.46 -36.46 12.80
N PRO A 480 -0.80 -36.56 14.10
CA PRO A 480 -1.63 -35.57 14.76
C PRO A 480 -0.93 -34.21 14.79
N LEU A 481 -1.70 -33.14 14.62
CA LEU A 481 -1.19 -31.77 14.71
C LEU A 481 -0.88 -31.40 16.16
N SER A 482 0.10 -30.52 16.35
CA SER A 482 0.35 -29.93 17.67
C SER A 482 -0.80 -29.01 18.09
N GLN A 483 -0.98 -28.81 19.40
CA GLN A 483 -2.03 -27.92 19.92
C GLN A 483 -1.93 -26.49 19.37
N GLU A 484 -0.71 -26.00 19.14
CA GLU A 484 -0.43 -24.71 18.52
C GLU A 484 -0.97 -24.63 17.09
N GLN A 485 -0.74 -25.69 16.30
CA GLN A 485 -1.20 -25.75 14.91
C GLN A 485 -2.73 -25.83 14.86
N LEU A 486 -3.34 -26.66 15.71
CA LEU A 486 -4.79 -26.76 15.84
C LEU A 486 -5.41 -25.40 16.18
N HIS A 487 -4.85 -24.68 17.16
CA HIS A 487 -5.32 -23.34 17.52
C HIS A 487 -5.19 -22.34 16.37
N THR A 488 -4.07 -22.36 15.64
CA THR A 488 -3.84 -21.45 14.51
C THR A 488 -4.86 -21.68 13.38
N LEU A 489 -5.24 -22.93 13.13
CA LEU A 489 -6.21 -23.26 12.08
C LEU A 489 -7.67 -22.95 12.50
N THR A 490 -8.02 -23.09 13.78
CA THR A 490 -9.41 -22.99 14.27
C THR A 490 -9.80 -21.64 14.90
N SER A 491 -8.82 -20.78 15.21
CA SER A 491 -9.01 -19.49 15.92
C SER A 491 -9.65 -18.35 15.11
N HIS A 492 -9.84 -18.51 13.79
CA HIS A 492 -10.42 -17.47 12.94
C HIS A 492 -11.91 -17.26 13.23
N GLU A 493 -12.48 -16.08 13.01
CA GLU A 493 -13.93 -15.87 13.23
C GLU A 493 -14.77 -16.42 12.06
N GLN A 494 -15.97 -16.93 12.34
CA GLN A 494 -16.97 -17.33 11.33
C GLN A 494 -18.25 -16.54 11.53
N TYR A 495 -18.50 -15.61 10.61
CA TYR A 495 -19.69 -14.77 10.66
C TYR A 495 -20.91 -15.55 10.18
N GLN A 496 -22.04 -15.33 10.83
CA GLN A 496 -23.33 -15.77 10.33
C GLN A 496 -23.96 -14.65 9.49
N PRO A 497 -24.68 -15.00 8.41
CA PRO A 497 -25.45 -14.02 7.65
C PRO A 497 -26.39 -13.23 8.54
N VAL A 498 -26.44 -11.91 8.35
CA VAL A 498 -27.37 -11.05 9.07
C VAL A 498 -28.79 -11.36 8.61
N GLU A 499 -29.60 -11.91 9.52
CA GLU A 499 -31.02 -12.16 9.27
C GLU A 499 -31.86 -10.89 9.40
N ILE A 500 -32.93 -10.82 8.60
CA ILE A 500 -33.96 -9.81 8.79
C ILE A 500 -34.75 -10.26 10.02
N GLY A 501 -34.67 -9.50 11.11
CA GLY A 501 -35.44 -9.79 12.33
C GLY A 501 -36.96 -9.84 12.09
N PRO A 502 -37.75 -10.17 13.12
CA PRO A 502 -39.18 -10.41 12.97
C PRO A 502 -39.87 -9.24 12.26
N THR A 503 -40.67 -9.58 11.26
CA THR A 503 -41.40 -8.63 10.40
C THR A 503 -42.67 -8.12 11.04
N VAL A 504 -43.02 -8.66 12.20
CA VAL A 504 -44.17 -8.30 13.01
C VAL A 504 -43.66 -8.04 14.43
N ASP A 505 -44.10 -6.96 15.06
CA ASP A 505 -43.76 -6.70 16.46
C ASP A 505 -44.56 -7.60 17.42
N GLU A 506 -44.28 -7.48 18.72
CA GLU A 506 -44.96 -8.26 19.78
C GLU A 506 -46.48 -8.01 19.83
N ASN A 507 -46.98 -6.94 19.21
CA ASN A 507 -48.39 -6.55 19.17
C ASN A 507 -49.07 -6.84 17.82
N GLY A 508 -48.40 -7.54 16.90
CA GLY A 508 -48.98 -7.89 15.60
C GLY A 508 -48.86 -6.81 14.52
N VAL A 509 -48.13 -5.72 14.76
CA VAL A 509 -47.96 -4.64 13.79
C VAL A 509 -46.82 -4.97 12.82
N GLU A 510 -47.13 -4.99 11.52
CA GLU A 510 -46.14 -5.22 10.47
C GLU A 510 -45.07 -4.10 10.45
N ARG A 511 -43.82 -4.50 10.69
CA ARG A 511 -42.66 -3.62 10.56
C ARG A 511 -42.30 -3.47 9.08
N LYS A 512 -42.31 -2.21 8.60
CA LYS A 512 -41.76 -1.88 7.28
C LYS A 512 -40.23 -2.04 7.27
N ILE A 513 -39.75 -3.12 6.66
CA ILE A 513 -38.32 -3.39 6.48
C ILE A 513 -37.73 -2.35 5.53
N LYS A 514 -36.67 -1.65 5.96
CA LYS A 514 -35.99 -0.66 5.12
C LYS A 514 -35.25 -1.34 3.97
N GLY A 515 -35.19 -0.69 2.80
CA GLY A 515 -34.44 -1.21 1.64
C GLY A 515 -32.96 -1.48 1.94
N SER A 516 -32.35 -0.66 2.80
CA SER A 516 -30.98 -0.85 3.28
C SER A 516 -30.80 -2.12 4.12
N GLU A 517 -31.79 -2.51 4.92
CA GLU A 517 -31.75 -3.75 5.72
C GLU A 517 -31.86 -4.98 4.83
N LYS A 518 -32.73 -4.94 3.83
CA LYS A 518 -32.83 -6.00 2.80
C LYS A 518 -31.52 -6.15 2.03
N LEU A 519 -30.93 -5.03 1.61
CA LEU A 519 -29.65 -5.02 0.90
C LEU A 519 -28.52 -5.56 1.78
N ARG A 520 -28.46 -5.15 3.05
CA ARG A 520 -27.47 -5.63 4.02
C ARG A 520 -27.56 -7.13 4.23
N SER A 521 -28.76 -7.66 4.47
CA SER A 521 -28.97 -9.10 4.66
C SER A 521 -28.56 -9.90 3.41
N LYS A 522 -28.95 -9.43 2.21
CA LYS A 522 -28.54 -10.06 0.94
C LYS A 522 -27.02 -10.06 0.75
N LEU A 523 -26.35 -8.94 1.00
CA LEU A 523 -24.89 -8.85 0.89
C LEU A 523 -24.19 -9.68 1.95
N SER A 524 -24.71 -9.70 3.18
CA SER A 524 -24.18 -10.52 4.26
C SER A 524 -24.28 -12.02 3.92
N GLY A 525 -25.41 -12.47 3.36
CA GLY A 525 -25.55 -13.83 2.83
C GLY A 525 -24.60 -14.13 1.66
N ALA A 526 -24.34 -13.17 0.77
CA ALA A 526 -23.37 -13.35 -0.32
C ALA A 526 -21.91 -13.42 0.17
N TYR A 527 -21.59 -12.76 1.29
CA TYR A 527 -20.27 -12.78 1.90
C TYR A 527 -20.04 -14.02 2.77
N TYR A 528 -21.03 -14.37 3.60
CA TYR A 528 -20.90 -15.30 4.73
C TYR A 528 -21.95 -16.42 4.74
N GLY A 529 -22.74 -16.59 3.68
CA GLY A 529 -23.66 -17.74 3.57
C GLY A 529 -22.90 -19.07 3.43
N ASP A 530 -23.61 -20.19 3.59
CA ASP A 530 -23.03 -21.55 3.66
C ASP A 530 -22.19 -21.94 2.43
N ALA A 531 -22.55 -21.42 1.25
CA ALA A 531 -21.77 -21.65 0.03
C ALA A 531 -20.45 -20.86 -0.03
N ASN A 532 -20.25 -19.90 0.89
CA ASN A 532 -19.19 -18.90 0.86
C ASN A 532 -18.19 -19.02 2.02
N GLN A 533 -18.40 -19.98 2.92
CA GLN A 533 -17.48 -20.35 4.00
C GLN A 533 -17.54 -21.85 4.27
N ILE A 534 -16.42 -22.44 4.70
CA ILE A 534 -16.37 -23.85 5.12
C ILE A 534 -16.48 -23.89 6.64
N PRO A 535 -17.50 -24.56 7.23
CA PRO A 535 -17.64 -24.68 8.68
C PRO A 535 -16.38 -25.26 9.34
N LYS A 536 -16.03 -24.72 10.51
CA LYS A 536 -14.92 -25.27 11.29
C LYS A 536 -15.23 -26.70 11.77
N PRO A 537 -14.20 -27.53 11.96
CA PRO A 537 -14.30 -28.75 12.75
C PRO A 537 -14.91 -28.49 14.13
N THR A 538 -15.89 -29.30 14.52
CA THR A 538 -16.37 -29.29 15.92
C THR A 538 -15.49 -30.16 16.80
N VAL A 539 -15.56 -29.94 18.12
CA VAL A 539 -14.83 -30.77 19.10
C VAL A 539 -15.34 -32.22 19.04
N ASP A 540 -16.63 -32.40 18.77
CA ASP A 540 -17.25 -33.73 18.70
C ASP A 540 -16.83 -34.46 17.43
N GLU A 541 -16.81 -33.80 16.27
CA GLU A 541 -16.27 -34.35 15.02
C GLU A 541 -14.80 -34.79 15.19
N TYR A 542 -13.98 -33.95 15.85
CA TYR A 542 -12.58 -34.28 16.12
C TYR A 542 -12.45 -35.48 17.08
N LYS A 543 -13.26 -35.53 18.13
CA LYS A 543 -13.26 -36.65 19.10
C LYS A 543 -13.75 -37.94 18.49
N GLU A 544 -14.79 -37.91 17.67
CA GLU A 544 -15.35 -39.11 17.03
C GLU A 544 -14.29 -39.78 16.15
N LEU A 545 -13.58 -39.01 15.32
CA LEU A 545 -12.51 -39.51 14.46
C LEU A 545 -11.26 -39.97 15.23
N THR A 546 -10.88 -39.25 16.30
CA THR A 546 -9.67 -39.60 17.06
C THR A 546 -9.89 -40.71 18.09
N SER A 547 -11.11 -40.90 18.60
CA SER A 547 -11.45 -41.99 19.53
C SER A 547 -11.83 -43.30 18.82
N GLY A 548 -12.36 -43.23 17.59
CA GLY A 548 -12.70 -44.40 16.79
C GLY A 548 -11.51 -45.29 16.38
N HIS A 549 -10.29 -44.75 16.39
CA HIS A 549 -9.06 -45.50 16.08
C HIS A 549 -8.48 -46.31 17.25
N GLY A 550 -9.14 -46.33 18.42
CA GLY A 550 -8.74 -47.12 19.59
C GLY A 550 -9.35 -48.52 19.68
N HIS A 551 -10.26 -48.88 18.78
CA HIS A 551 -10.89 -50.20 18.72
C HIS A 551 -10.70 -50.77 17.33
N HIS A 552 -9.58 -51.47 17.07
CA HIS A 552 -9.51 -52.66 16.22
C HIS A 552 -8.11 -53.28 16.28
#